data_AF-A0AAU9XMQ9-F1
#
_entry.id   AF-A0AAU9XMQ9-F1
#
_cell.length_a   1.000
_cell.length_b   1.000
_cell.length_c   1.000
_cell.angle_alpha   90.00
_cell.angle_beta   90.00
_cell.angle_gamma   90.00
#
_symmetry.space_group_name_H-M   'P 1'
#
loop_
_entity.id
_entity.type
_entity.pdbx_description
1 polymer ?
#
loop_
_entity_poly.entity_id
_entity_poly.type
_entity_poly.pdbx_seq_one_letter_code
_entity_poly.pdbx_strand_id
1 'polypeptide(L)'
;MCKLSAVMANMLYLDQRHELLLTFSDNLFNVTDTGPIKRSMAQNIADSDLSYDDLHKLYTRFVRRGIVAMLSNPPTTSSAKTTRVTRTKRILAAIVRHFEEISNEE
;
A
#
# COMPACT_ATOMS: atom_id res chain seq x y z
N MET A 1 7.08 -2.36 31.10
CA MET A 1 5.84 -2.34 30.29
C MET A 1 4.89 -3.40 30.84
N CYS A 2 3.65 -3.04 31.15
CA CYS A 2 2.64 -4.00 31.64
C CYS A 2 2.04 -4.78 30.45
N LYS A 3 1.67 -6.04 30.67
CA LYS A 3 1.08 -6.90 29.60
C LYS A 3 -0.17 -6.27 28.96
N LEU A 4 -0.97 -5.55 29.75
CA LEU A 4 -2.17 -4.86 29.26
C LEU A 4 -1.84 -3.74 28.25
N SER A 5 -0.78 -2.96 28.47
CA SER A 5 -0.39 -1.90 27.54
C SER A 5 0.10 -2.45 26.21
N ALA A 6 0.77 -3.61 26.22
CA ALA A 6 1.20 -4.29 24.99
C ALA A 6 0.00 -4.84 24.19
N VAL A 7 -1.00 -5.39 24.87
CA VAL A 7 -2.22 -5.90 24.20
C VAL A 7 -3.02 -4.77 23.56
N MET A 8 -3.19 -3.64 24.26
CA MET A 8 -3.89 -2.47 23.71
C MET A 8 -3.16 -1.88 22.50
N ALA A 9 -1.84 -1.76 22.56
CA ALA A 9 -1.04 -1.28 21.43
C ALA A 9 -1.17 -2.19 20.21
N ASN A 10 -1.20 -3.51 20.42
CA ASN A 10 -1.39 -4.48 19.34
C ASN A 10 -2.79 -4.36 18.71
N MET A 11 -3.83 -4.18 19.52
CA MET A 11 -5.19 -4.02 19.00
C MET A 11 -5.31 -2.76 18.15
N LEU A 12 -4.79 -1.63 18.64
CA LEU A 12 -4.77 -0.37 17.90
C LEU A 12 -4.01 -0.51 16.56
N TYR A 13 -2.87 -1.21 16.57
CA TYR A 13 -2.10 -1.48 15.37
C TYR A 13 -2.86 -2.34 14.34
N LEU A 14 -3.59 -3.36 14.81
CA LEU A 14 -4.40 -4.21 13.94
C LEU A 14 -5.58 -3.44 13.33
N ASP A 15 -6.28 -2.62 14.13
CA ASP A 15 -7.37 -1.77 13.65
C ASP A 15 -6.87 -0.77 12.62
N GLN A 16 -5.74 -0.10 12.89
CA GLN A 16 -5.14 0.84 11.94
C GLN A 16 -4.77 0.15 10.61
N ARG A 17 -4.16 -1.03 10.66
CA ARG A 17 -3.85 -1.79 9.43
C ARG A 17 -5.09 -2.21 8.67
N HIS A 18 -6.17 -2.54 9.38
CA HIS A 18 -7.45 -2.86 8.75
C HIS A 18 -8.01 -1.65 8.01
N GLU A 19 -8.04 -0.48 8.64
CA GLU A 19 -8.48 0.78 8.04
C GLU A 19 -7.66 1.12 6.79
N LEU A 20 -6.32 1.01 6.86
CA LEU A 20 -5.46 1.24 5.70
C LEU A 20 -5.76 0.26 4.57
N LEU A 21 -5.95 -1.03 4.87
CA LEU A 21 -6.30 -2.04 3.86
C LEU A 21 -7.62 -1.70 3.16
N LEU A 22 -8.62 -1.20 3.88
CA LEU A 22 -9.91 -0.82 3.31
C LEU A 22 -9.77 0.30 2.27
N THR A 23 -8.82 1.22 2.42
CA THR A 23 -8.60 2.30 1.43
C THR A 23 -8.23 1.77 0.03
N PHE A 24 -7.66 0.57 -0.05
CA PHE A 24 -7.28 -0.06 -1.32
C PHE A 24 -8.39 -0.90 -1.94
N SER A 25 -9.45 -1.21 -1.19
CA SER A 25 -10.61 -1.98 -1.68
C SER A 25 -11.33 -1.20 -2.77
N ASP A 26 -11.73 -1.90 -3.83
CA ASP A 26 -12.40 -1.36 -5.02
C ASP A 26 -11.58 -0.33 -5.82
N ASN A 27 -10.36 -0.01 -5.37
CA ASN A 27 -9.37 0.78 -6.09
C ASN A 27 -8.28 -0.11 -6.69
N LEU A 28 -7.38 -0.65 -5.86
CA LEU A 28 -6.22 -1.45 -6.32
C LEU A 28 -6.44 -2.97 -6.24
N PHE A 29 -7.37 -3.42 -5.40
CA PHE A 29 -7.80 -4.81 -5.36
C PHE A 29 -9.29 -4.88 -5.11
N ASN A 30 -9.92 -5.97 -5.52
CA ASN A 30 -11.33 -6.24 -5.25
C ASN A 30 -11.54 -7.69 -4.83
N VAL A 31 -12.76 -8.02 -4.40
CA VAL A 31 -13.12 -9.36 -3.90
C VAL A 31 -12.93 -10.45 -4.97
N THR A 32 -13.02 -10.07 -6.25
CA THR A 32 -12.82 -10.98 -7.39
C THR A 32 -11.35 -11.11 -7.83
N ASP A 33 -10.40 -10.46 -7.13
CA ASP A 33 -8.97 -10.41 -7.48
C ASP A 33 -8.70 -9.97 -8.94
N THR A 34 -9.59 -9.16 -9.51
CA THR A 34 -9.43 -8.59 -10.87
C THR A 34 -8.74 -7.23 -10.87
N GLY A 35 -8.53 -6.64 -9.69
CA GLY A 35 -7.81 -5.38 -9.54
C GLY A 35 -6.32 -5.47 -9.92
N PRO A 36 -5.63 -4.32 -10.05
CA PRO A 36 -4.21 -4.25 -10.39
C PRO A 36 -3.29 -5.16 -9.53
N ILE A 37 -3.67 -5.40 -8.27
CA ILE A 37 -2.93 -6.24 -7.33
C ILE A 37 -3.85 -7.20 -6.57
N LYS A 38 -3.25 -8.24 -5.99
CA LYS A 38 -3.94 -9.15 -5.06
C LYS A 38 -4.13 -8.50 -3.70
N ARG A 39 -5.14 -8.93 -2.94
CA ARG A 39 -5.35 -8.49 -1.55
C ARG A 39 -4.11 -8.61 -0.65
N SER A 40 -3.35 -9.71 -0.78
CA SER A 40 -2.13 -9.90 0.02
C SER A 40 -1.04 -8.86 -0.25
N MET A 41 -1.00 -8.31 -1.46
CA MET A 41 -0.08 -7.23 -1.81
C MET A 41 -0.53 -5.90 -1.22
N ALA A 42 -1.84 -5.61 -1.24
CA ALA A 42 -2.40 -4.45 -0.56
C ALA A 42 -2.13 -4.50 0.95
N GLN A 43 -2.20 -5.70 1.53
CA GLN A 43 -1.88 -5.91 2.94
C GLN A 43 -0.42 -5.56 3.24
N ASN A 44 0.54 -5.98 2.41
CA ASN A 44 1.95 -5.57 2.59
C ASN A 44 2.16 -4.04 2.53
N ILE A 45 1.34 -3.32 1.75
CA ILE A 45 1.36 -1.84 1.70
C ILE A 45 0.83 -1.26 3.01
N ALA A 46 -0.34 -1.73 3.47
CA ALA A 46 -0.96 -1.31 4.71
C ALA A 46 -0.07 -1.60 5.93
N ASP A 47 0.64 -2.72 5.93
CA ASP A 47 1.63 -3.09 6.96
C ASP A 47 2.82 -2.14 7.03
N SER A 48 2.99 -1.34 5.98
CA SER A 48 4.02 -0.32 5.85
C SER A 48 3.48 1.09 6.14
N ASP A 49 2.32 1.19 6.78
CA ASP A 49 1.63 2.42 7.16
C ASP A 49 1.32 3.35 5.96
N LEU A 50 0.97 2.77 4.82
CA LEU A 50 0.58 3.52 3.62
C LEU A 50 -0.88 3.24 3.27
N SER A 51 -1.64 4.32 3.02
CA SER A 51 -2.98 4.26 2.46
C SER A 51 -2.98 4.43 0.94
N TYR A 52 -4.12 4.15 0.29
CA TYR A 52 -4.32 4.48 -1.12
C TYR A 52 -4.16 5.98 -1.38
N ASP A 53 -4.68 6.80 -0.47
CA ASP A 53 -4.64 8.26 -0.55
C ASP A 53 -3.20 8.81 -0.51
N ASP A 54 -2.32 8.16 0.27
CA ASP A 54 -0.90 8.50 0.30
C ASP A 54 -0.22 8.17 -1.02
N LEU A 55 -0.56 7.04 -1.64
CA LEU A 55 -0.07 6.70 -2.97
C LEU A 55 -0.60 7.66 -4.03
N HIS A 56 -1.87 8.06 -3.94
CA HIS A 56 -2.46 9.04 -4.84
C HIS A 56 -1.73 10.39 -4.75
N LYS A 57 -1.56 10.94 -3.53
CA LYS A 57 -0.78 12.17 -3.29
C LYS A 57 0.66 12.06 -3.79
N LEU A 58 1.28 10.90 -3.61
CA LEU A 58 2.63 10.64 -4.09
C LEU A 58 2.69 10.66 -5.62
N TYR A 59 1.68 10.08 -6.29
CA TYR A 59 1.56 10.13 -7.74
C TYR A 59 1.28 11.55 -8.24
N THR A 60 0.39 12.31 -7.63
CA THR A 60 0.16 13.72 -8.01
C THR A 60 1.43 14.56 -7.93
N ARG A 61 2.28 14.31 -6.91
CA ARG A 61 3.49 15.10 -6.67
C ARG A 61 4.71 14.65 -7.49
N PHE A 62 4.87 13.35 -7.69
CA PHE A 62 6.09 12.75 -8.27
C PHE A 62 5.82 11.79 -9.43
N VAL A 63 4.55 11.65 -9.84
CA VAL A 63 4.06 10.82 -10.94
C VAL A 63 4.54 9.38 -10.75
N ARG A 64 4.81 8.68 -11.84
CA ARG A 64 5.36 7.33 -11.89
C ARG A 64 6.59 7.14 -10.99
N ARG A 65 7.48 8.12 -10.92
CA ARG A 65 8.74 7.98 -10.17
C ARG A 65 8.48 7.83 -8.67
N GLY A 66 7.50 8.56 -8.13
CA GLY A 66 7.09 8.46 -6.73
C GLY A 66 6.62 7.06 -6.37
N ILE A 67 5.64 6.56 -7.11
CA ILE A 67 5.06 5.22 -6.89
C ILE A 67 6.14 4.13 -6.96
N VAL A 68 6.96 4.14 -8.02
CA VAL A 68 8.02 3.14 -8.18
C VAL A 68 9.02 3.20 -7.02
N ALA A 69 9.46 4.40 -6.62
CA ALA A 69 10.41 4.55 -5.53
C ALA A 69 9.84 4.08 -4.18
N MET A 70 8.57 4.37 -3.89
CA MET A 70 7.96 3.98 -2.61
C MET A 70 7.72 2.47 -2.53
N LEU A 71 7.19 1.86 -3.59
CA LEU A 71 6.77 0.45 -3.56
C LEU A 71 7.92 -0.54 -3.81
N SER A 72 8.98 -0.11 -4.51
CA SER A 72 10.14 -0.96 -4.82
C SER A 72 11.16 -1.03 -3.68
N ASN A 73 11.02 -0.20 -2.65
CA ASN A 73 11.92 -0.14 -1.51
C ASN A 73 11.23 -0.68 -0.24
N PRO A 74 11.98 -1.20 0.74
CA PRO A 74 11.44 -1.56 2.05
C PRO A 74 11.04 -0.31 2.86
N PRO A 75 10.19 -0.46 3.88
CA PRO A 75 9.94 0.61 4.85
C PRO A 75 11.23 1.01 5.57
N THR A 76 11.46 2.32 5.75
CA THR A 76 12.63 2.83 6.49
C THR A 76 12.62 2.44 7.97
N THR A 77 11.47 2.06 8.49
CA THR A 77 11.25 1.60 9.87
C THR A 77 11.48 0.10 10.05
N SER A 78 11.69 -0.65 8.97
CA SER A 78 11.89 -2.10 9.01
C SER A 78 13.33 -2.48 8.68
N SER A 79 13.93 -3.37 9.48
CA SER A 79 15.21 -4.02 9.12
C SER A 79 15.03 -5.08 8.02
N ALA A 80 13.79 -5.39 7.63
CA ALA A 80 13.49 -6.37 6.62
C ALA A 80 13.91 -5.88 5.23
N LYS A 81 14.60 -6.76 4.47
CA LYS A 81 15.02 -6.48 3.08
C LYS A 81 13.89 -6.63 2.06
N THR A 82 12.67 -6.92 2.52
CA THR A 82 11.49 -7.17 1.69
C THR A 82 10.83 -5.87 1.27
N THR A 83 10.61 -5.71 -0.03
CA THR A 83 9.95 -4.55 -0.63
C THR A 83 8.50 -4.42 -0.16
N ARG A 84 7.98 -3.19 -0.03
CA ARG A 84 6.59 -2.93 0.41
C ARG A 84 5.53 -3.67 -0.40
N VAL A 85 5.77 -3.90 -1.69
CA VAL A 85 4.86 -4.66 -2.54
C VAL A 85 5.60 -5.79 -3.22
N THR A 86 6.49 -5.44 -4.14
CA THR A 86 7.20 -6.39 -4.98
C THR A 86 8.27 -5.68 -5.79
N ARG A 87 9.29 -6.43 -6.22
CA ARG A 87 10.21 -5.99 -7.29
C ARG A 87 9.70 -6.33 -8.69
N THR A 88 8.54 -6.98 -8.80
CA THR A 88 7.96 -7.41 -10.07
C THR A 88 7.52 -6.21 -10.89
N LYS A 89 8.26 -5.92 -11.98
CA LYS A 89 8.01 -4.79 -12.87
C LYS A 89 6.57 -4.73 -13.41
N ARG A 90 5.97 -5.88 -13.74
CA ARG A 90 4.60 -5.96 -14.27
C ARG A 90 3.56 -5.45 -13.26
N ILE A 91 3.74 -5.76 -11.99
CA ILE A 91 2.82 -5.33 -10.93
C ILE A 91 2.98 -3.83 -10.68
N LEU A 92 4.22 -3.34 -10.59
CA LEU A 92 4.48 -1.90 -10.48
C LEU A 92 3.91 -1.12 -11.67
N ALA A 93 4.02 -1.66 -12.88
CA ALA A 93 3.42 -1.07 -14.08
C ALA A 93 1.88 -1.06 -14.01
N ALA A 94 1.25 -2.11 -13.50
CA ALA A 94 -0.21 -2.16 -13.33
C ALA A 94 -0.70 -1.10 -12.31
N ILE A 95 -0.01 -0.95 -11.18
CA ILE A 95 -0.33 0.10 -10.20
C ILE A 95 -0.13 1.50 -10.77
N VAL A 96 0.97 1.74 -11.50
CA VAL A 96 1.22 3.03 -12.14
C VAL A 96 0.15 3.34 -13.18
N ARG A 97 -0.22 2.35 -14.02
CA ARG A 97 -1.24 2.52 -15.06
C ARG A 97 -2.60 2.88 -14.46
N HIS A 98 -2.97 2.26 -13.34
CA HIS A 98 -4.18 2.62 -12.60
C HIS A 98 -4.24 4.12 -12.25
N PHE A 99 -3.15 4.67 -11.71
CA PHE A 99 -3.09 6.11 -11.41
C PHE A 99 -3.00 6.99 -12.67
N GLU A 100 -2.35 6.52 -13.74
CA GLU A 100 -2.37 7.20 -15.05
C GLU A 100 -3.79 7.29 -15.63
N GLU A 101 -4.56 6.21 -15.56
CA GLU A 101 -5.95 6.15 -16.05
C GLU A 101 -6.84 7.15 -15.27
N ILE A 102 -6.79 7.13 -13.94
CA ILE A 102 -7.58 8.03 -13.09
C ILE A 102 -7.22 9.51 -13.34
N SER A 103 -5.94 9.85 -13.44
CA SER A 103 -5.52 11.24 -13.68
C SER A 103 -5.86 11.78 -15.08
N ASN A 104 -6.22 10.92 -16.03
CA ASN A 104 -6.69 11.33 -17.36
C ASN A 104 -8.22 11.45 -17.45
N GLU A 105 -8.94 10.94 -16.44
CA GLU A 105 -10.40 11.01 -16.34
C GLU A 105 -10.89 12.22 -15.52
N GLU A 106 -10.00 12.89 -14.78
CA GLU A 106 -10.21 14.18 -14.10
C GLU A 106 -9.86 15.40 -14.98
#